data_AF-V4BHJ5-F1
#
_entry.id   AF-V4BHJ5-F1
#
_cell.length_a   1.000
_cell.length_b   1.000
_cell.length_c   1.000
_cell.angle_alpha   90.00
_cell.angle_beta   90.00
_cell.angle_gamma   90.00
#
_symmetry.space_group_name_H-M   'P 1'
#
loop_
_entity.id
_entity.type
_entity.pdbx_description
1 polymer ?
#
loop_
_entity_poly.entity_id
_entity_poly.type
_entity_poly.pdbx_seq_one_letter_code
_entity_poly.pdbx_strand_id
1 'polypeptide(L)'
;DNDPNSDYINACYITVSYNLMSLYYHIPGPIGVNMEEFIRMIWDVDASKIVMLTNLFENAIEKCKQYWPDIGKTQQFGQIYMKLIKEEVYAHFTIREIQITKDSNSRIFRQYHYTSWPDKGVPSDIASLVEFRNKVNKSSSKRSGPMIVHCSAGIGRTGTYLALDYLIQQAQAENSVDIFSCVSQMRQERVNMVQT
;
A
#
# COMPACT_ATOMS: atom_id res chain seq x y z
N ASP A 1 9.69 -14.49 22.76
CA ASP A 1 8.36 -14.15 22.23
C ASP A 1 7.49 -15.39 22.23
N ASN A 2 6.40 -15.35 23.01
CA ASN A 2 5.48 -16.48 23.25
C ASN A 2 4.02 -16.04 23.04
N ASP A 3 3.80 -14.97 22.27
CA ASP A 3 2.45 -14.52 21.92
C ASP A 3 1.94 -15.35 20.72
N PRO A 4 0.91 -16.20 20.91
CA PRO A 4 0.37 -17.05 19.85
C PRO A 4 -0.27 -16.27 18.70
N ASN A 5 -0.48 -14.96 18.83
CA ASN A 5 -1.02 -14.10 17.77
C ASN A 5 0.05 -13.27 17.05
N SER A 6 1.32 -13.40 17.43
CA SER A 6 2.40 -12.58 16.86
C SER A 6 2.65 -12.81 15.37
N ASP A 7 2.19 -13.92 14.79
CA ASP A 7 2.36 -14.24 13.36
C ASP A 7 1.21 -13.72 12.48
N TYR A 8 0.12 -13.21 13.08
CA TYR A 8 -1.04 -12.77 12.32
C TYR A 8 -0.92 -11.30 11.89
N ILE A 9 -1.10 -11.07 10.59
CA ILE A 9 -1.39 -9.75 10.04
C ILE A 9 -2.52 -9.89 9.02
N ASN A 10 -3.50 -8.98 9.04
CA ASN A 10 -4.61 -9.02 8.09
C ASN A 10 -4.13 -8.55 6.70
N ALA A 11 -3.57 -9.49 5.96
CA ALA A 11 -2.97 -9.29 4.66
C ALA A 11 -3.30 -10.47 3.75
N CYS A 12 -3.47 -10.23 2.45
CA CYS A 12 -3.59 -11.27 1.45
C CYS A 12 -2.65 -10.97 0.30
N TYR A 13 -1.93 -11.99 -0.17
CA TYR A 13 -1.31 -11.91 -1.49
C TYR A 13 -2.43 -11.94 -2.54
N ILE A 14 -2.37 -11.00 -3.48
CA ILE A 14 -3.26 -10.93 -4.64
C ILE A 14 -2.43 -11.29 -5.86
N THR A 15 -2.67 -12.46 -6.46
CA THR A 15 -1.81 -13.01 -7.53
C THR A 15 -2.21 -12.51 -8.90
N VAL A 16 -3.45 -12.02 -9.06
CA VAL A 16 -3.98 -11.40 -10.30
C VAL A 16 -3.07 -10.29 -10.80
N SER A 17 -2.38 -9.60 -9.90
CA SER A 17 -1.36 -8.60 -10.19
C SER A 17 -0.04 -9.06 -9.56
N TYR A 18 0.94 -9.42 -10.38
CA TYR A 18 2.27 -9.95 -10.03
C TYR A 18 2.72 -9.69 -8.57
N ASN A 19 2.63 -10.72 -7.72
CA ASN A 19 3.18 -10.74 -6.35
C ASN A 19 2.87 -9.49 -5.51
N LEU A 20 1.61 -9.03 -5.53
CA LEU A 20 1.17 -7.89 -4.71
C LEU A 20 0.62 -8.36 -3.37
N MET A 21 1.05 -7.72 -2.28
CA MET A 21 0.51 -7.96 -0.95
C MET A 21 -0.52 -6.87 -0.64
N SER A 22 -1.79 -7.23 -0.66
CA SER A 22 -2.89 -6.35 -0.24
C SER A 22 -3.00 -6.39 1.28
N LEU A 23 -2.88 -5.22 1.90
CA LEU A 23 -2.85 -5.08 3.35
C LEU A 23 -4.00 -4.24 3.89
N TYR A 24 -4.54 -4.70 5.02
CA TYR A 24 -5.48 -3.98 5.84
C TYR A 24 -4.72 -3.19 6.89
N TYR A 25 -4.88 -1.87 6.91
CA TYR A 25 -4.45 -1.06 8.04
C TYR A 25 -5.68 -0.42 8.68
N HIS A 26 -6.20 -1.03 9.74
CA HIS A 26 -7.23 -0.42 10.57
C HIS A 26 -6.65 0.07 11.88
N ILE A 27 -6.98 1.32 12.14
CA ILE A 27 -6.93 2.04 13.40
C ILE A 27 -7.69 1.25 14.48
N PRO A 28 -7.25 1.22 15.75
CA PRO A 28 -7.35 0.01 16.56
C PRO A 28 -8.80 -0.36 16.87
N GLY A 29 -9.23 -1.46 16.27
CA GLY A 29 -10.29 -2.33 16.80
C GLY A 29 -9.65 -3.57 17.42
N PRO A 30 -10.44 -4.48 18.01
CA PRO A 30 -9.93 -5.67 18.71
C PRO A 30 -9.12 -6.66 17.84
N ILE A 31 -9.06 -6.44 16.52
CA ILE A 31 -8.34 -7.23 15.50
C ILE A 31 -7.45 -6.29 14.63
N GLY A 32 -7.07 -5.13 15.18
CA GLY A 32 -6.26 -4.13 14.49
C GLY A 32 -4.78 -4.52 14.46
N VAL A 33 -4.13 -4.33 13.32
CA VAL A 33 -2.68 -4.49 13.18
C VAL A 33 -2.00 -3.39 13.98
N ASN A 34 -1.14 -3.75 14.93
CA ASN A 34 -0.32 -2.77 15.62
C ASN A 34 0.68 -2.15 14.62
N MET A 35 0.98 -0.85 14.77
CA MET A 35 1.93 -0.16 13.90
C MET A 35 3.28 -0.90 13.84
N GLU A 36 3.73 -1.45 14.97
CA GLU A 36 4.95 -2.25 15.02
C GLU A 36 4.88 -3.53 14.16
N GLU A 37 3.74 -4.23 14.13
CA GLU A 37 3.54 -5.43 13.31
C GLU A 37 3.55 -5.09 11.82
N PHE A 38 2.94 -3.96 11.44
CA PHE A 38 2.97 -3.48 10.07
C PHE A 38 4.40 -3.14 9.62
N ILE A 39 5.18 -2.44 10.47
CA ILE A 39 6.58 -2.12 10.17
C ILE A 39 7.45 -3.39 10.14
N ARG A 40 7.22 -4.35 11.04
CA ARG A 40 7.88 -5.65 11.04
C ARG A 40 7.60 -6.41 9.75
N MET A 41 6.35 -6.45 9.31
CA MET A 41 5.99 -7.11 8.06
C MET A 41 6.64 -6.43 6.84
N ILE A 42 6.71 -5.09 6.77
CA ILE A 42 7.45 -4.38 5.70
C ILE A 42 8.90 -4.87 5.62
N TRP A 43 9.54 -5.06 6.77
CA TRP A 43 10.89 -5.60 6.86
C TRP A 43 10.98 -7.07 6.44
N ASP A 44 10.10 -7.92 6.96
CA ASP A 44 10.17 -9.37 6.78
C ASP A 44 9.90 -9.79 5.33
N VAL A 45 8.90 -9.18 4.68
CA VAL A 45 8.61 -9.44 3.26
C VAL A 45 9.58 -8.73 2.31
N ASP A 46 10.50 -7.93 2.87
CA ASP A 46 11.44 -7.13 2.11
C ASP A 46 10.79 -6.15 1.11
N ALA A 47 9.71 -5.49 1.54
CA ALA A 47 8.86 -4.72 0.65
C ALA A 47 9.65 -3.68 -0.17
N SER A 48 9.44 -3.69 -1.49
CA SER A 48 10.12 -2.75 -2.39
C SER A 48 9.40 -1.41 -2.48
N LYS A 49 8.08 -1.44 -2.41
CA LYS A 49 7.18 -0.30 -2.58
C LYS A 49 5.99 -0.43 -1.64
N ILE A 50 5.47 0.71 -1.21
CA ILE A 50 4.20 0.82 -0.50
C ILE A 50 3.31 1.79 -1.25
N VAL A 51 2.09 1.38 -1.58
CA VAL A 51 1.05 2.22 -2.17
C VAL A 51 -0.03 2.45 -1.12
N MET A 52 -0.17 3.70 -0.70
CA MET A 52 -1.14 4.17 0.28
C MET A 52 -2.22 4.98 -0.43
N LEU A 53 -3.47 4.52 -0.37
CA LEU A 53 -4.60 5.09 -1.11
C LEU A 53 -5.61 5.79 -0.20
N THR A 54 -5.20 6.24 0.99
CA THR A 54 -6.05 6.92 1.95
C THR A 54 -5.29 8.01 2.66
N ASN A 55 -5.96 9.13 2.94
CA ASN A 55 -5.41 10.12 3.85
C ASN A 55 -5.47 9.59 5.28
N LEU A 56 -4.72 10.22 6.20
CA LEU A 56 -4.75 9.90 7.62
C LEU A 56 -6.13 10.16 8.22
N PHE A 57 -6.71 11.31 7.86
CA PHE A 57 -8.06 11.72 8.25
C PHE A 57 -8.87 12.08 7.02
N GLU A 58 -10.14 11.67 7.00
CA GLU A 58 -11.10 12.04 5.97
C GLU A 58 -12.41 12.42 6.64
N ASN A 59 -12.92 13.63 6.39
CA ASN A 59 -14.10 14.19 7.07
C ASN A 59 -14.01 14.09 8.62
N ALA A 60 -12.83 14.41 9.17
CA ALA A 60 -12.48 14.29 10.59
C ALA A 60 -12.50 12.87 11.18
N ILE A 61 -12.71 11.84 10.36
CA ILE A 61 -12.64 10.44 10.76
C ILE A 61 -11.22 9.95 10.49
N GLU A 62 -10.58 9.37 11.50
CA GLU A 62 -9.27 8.73 11.36
C GLU A 62 -9.41 7.48 10.47
N LYS A 63 -8.67 7.42 9.36
CA LYS A 63 -8.71 6.33 8.36
C LYS A 63 -7.44 5.51 8.34
N CYS A 64 -6.29 6.15 8.56
CA CYS A 64 -4.99 5.52 8.70
C CYS A 64 -4.13 6.29 9.72
N LYS A 65 -3.26 5.61 10.46
CA LYS A 65 -2.27 6.26 11.32
C LYS A 65 -0.99 6.50 10.54
N GLN A 66 -0.33 7.61 10.82
CA GLN A 66 0.97 7.89 10.24
C GLN A 66 1.99 6.87 10.78
N TYR A 67 2.49 6.00 9.92
CA TYR A 67 3.48 4.96 10.24
C TYR A 67 4.89 5.32 9.75
N TRP A 68 5.13 6.57 9.35
CA TRP A 68 6.42 7.08 8.90
C TRP A 68 6.82 8.32 9.70
N PRO A 69 8.11 8.57 9.92
CA PRO A 69 8.58 9.76 10.63
C PRO A 69 8.53 11.02 9.74
N ASP A 70 8.66 12.19 10.36
CA ASP A 70 8.86 13.45 9.63
C ASP A 70 10.20 13.48 8.89
N ILE A 71 10.30 14.36 7.89
CA ILE A 71 11.48 14.45 7.02
C ILE A 71 12.77 14.69 7.83
N GLY A 72 13.78 13.85 7.57
CA GLY A 72 15.07 13.89 8.28
C GLY A 72 15.04 13.29 9.69
N LYS A 73 13.87 12.94 10.25
CA LYS A 73 13.73 12.30 11.56
C LYS A 73 13.80 10.78 11.45
N THR A 74 14.22 10.17 12.55
CA THR A 74 14.21 8.72 12.74
C THR A 74 13.21 8.37 13.83
N GLN A 75 12.40 7.34 13.60
CA GLN A 75 11.47 6.77 14.58
C GLN A 75 11.72 5.28 14.75
N GLN A 76 11.60 4.80 15.98
CA GLN A 76 11.79 3.39 16.32
C GLN A 76 10.43 2.69 16.47
N PHE A 77 10.32 1.49 15.91
CA PHE A 77 9.20 0.56 16.01
C PHE A 77 9.75 -0.82 16.39
N GLY A 78 9.67 -1.17 17.68
CA GLY A 78 10.34 -2.36 18.21
C GLY A 78 11.85 -2.34 17.96
N GLN A 79 12.35 -3.32 17.21
CA GLN A 79 13.77 -3.45 16.82
C GLN A 79 14.12 -2.71 15.51
N ILE A 80 13.13 -2.08 14.88
CA ILE A 80 13.28 -1.47 13.55
C ILE A 80 13.31 0.05 13.67
N TYR A 81 14.25 0.68 12.99
CA TYR A 81 14.35 2.13 12.86
C TYR A 81 13.94 2.55 11.46
N MET A 82 13.06 3.55 11.35
CA MET A 82 12.67 4.15 10.09
C MET A 82 13.14 5.60 10.04
N LYS A 83 13.69 6.03 8.91
CA LYS A 83 14.10 7.41 8.64
C LYS A 83 13.53 7.89 7.32
N LEU A 84 12.83 9.01 7.32
CA LEU A 84 12.37 9.65 6.08
C LEU A 84 13.52 10.44 5.46
N ILE A 85 14.00 9.97 4.31
CA ILE A 85 15.18 10.52 3.61
C ILE A 85 14.78 11.63 2.65
N LYS A 86 13.70 11.41 1.88
CA LYS A 86 13.22 12.34 0.86
C LYS A 86 11.71 12.35 0.82
N GLU A 87 11.12 13.51 0.61
CA GLU A 87 9.69 13.69 0.37
C GLU A 87 9.49 14.57 -0.88
N GLU A 88 8.65 14.10 -1.81
CA GLU A 88 8.29 14.80 -3.04
C GLU A 88 6.76 14.95 -3.08
N VAL A 89 6.29 16.19 -2.96
CA VAL A 89 4.85 16.51 -2.94
C VAL A 89 4.41 16.94 -4.34
N TYR A 90 3.42 16.24 -4.89
CA TYR A 90 2.74 16.56 -6.13
C TYR A 90 1.32 17.00 -5.84
N ALA A 91 0.58 17.43 -6.87
CA ALA A 91 -0.80 17.90 -6.72
C ALA A 91 -1.73 16.83 -6.13
N HIS A 92 -1.60 15.57 -6.57
CA HIS A 92 -2.54 14.49 -6.22
C HIS A 92 -1.93 13.36 -5.39
N PHE A 93 -0.62 13.41 -5.15
CA PHE A 93 0.10 12.37 -4.42
C PHE A 93 1.41 12.87 -3.83
N THR A 94 1.93 12.13 -2.85
CA THR A 94 3.25 12.34 -2.25
C THR A 94 4.08 11.07 -2.41
N ILE A 95 5.37 11.23 -2.71
CA ILE A 95 6.33 10.12 -2.77
C ILE A 95 7.36 10.31 -1.68
N ARG A 96 7.60 9.26 -0.89
CA ARG A 96 8.57 9.25 0.20
C ARG A 96 9.61 8.17 -0.02
N GLU A 97 10.87 8.53 0.16
CA GLU A 97 11.97 7.57 0.23
C GLU A 97 12.32 7.34 1.70
N ILE A 98 12.10 6.12 2.17
CA ILE A 98 12.21 5.75 3.58
C ILE A 98 13.29 4.70 3.73
N GLN A 99 14.27 4.99 4.58
CA GLN A 99 15.24 4.01 5.04
C GLN A 99 14.67 3.25 6.23
N ILE A 100 14.72 1.93 6.18
CA ILE A 100 14.37 1.02 7.27
C ILE A 100 15.62 0.23 7.68
N THR A 101 15.87 0.13 8.97
CA THR A 101 17.08 -0.48 9.53
C THR A 101 16.72 -1.42 10.67
N LYS A 102 17.22 -2.65 10.61
CA LYS A 102 17.17 -3.62 11.72
C LYS A 102 18.56 -4.20 11.90
N ASP A 103 19.04 -4.20 13.13
CA ASP A 103 20.42 -4.57 13.48
C ASP A 103 21.43 -3.73 12.68
N SER A 104 22.32 -4.37 11.92
CA SER A 104 23.31 -3.70 11.04
C SER A 104 22.85 -3.59 9.58
N ASN A 105 21.64 -4.06 9.25
CA ASN A 105 21.14 -4.08 7.88
C ASN A 105 20.24 -2.86 7.63
N SER A 106 20.50 -2.14 6.54
CA SER A 106 19.67 -1.02 6.09
C SER A 106 19.08 -1.31 4.71
N ARG A 107 17.82 -0.91 4.51
CA ARG A 107 17.10 -1.04 3.25
C ARG A 107 16.37 0.26 2.97
N ILE A 108 16.09 0.53 1.70
CA ILE A 108 15.29 1.68 1.28
C ILE A 108 14.10 1.16 0.49
N PHE A 109 12.92 1.64 0.84
CA PHE A 109 11.70 1.45 0.05
C PHE A 109 11.06 2.80 -0.25
N ARG A 110 10.16 2.83 -1.23
CA ARG A 110 9.39 4.03 -1.57
C ARG A 110 7.93 3.86 -1.20
N GLN A 111 7.40 4.84 -0.48
CA GLN A 111 5.96 4.97 -0.23
C GLN A 111 5.37 5.95 -1.25
N TYR A 112 4.29 5.55 -1.89
CA TYR A 112 3.49 6.31 -2.83
C TYR A 112 2.14 6.54 -2.19
N HIS A 113 1.87 7.78 -1.77
CA HIS A 113 0.65 8.16 -1.07
C HIS A 113 -0.24 8.98 -1.99
N TYR A 114 -1.34 8.40 -2.46
CA TYR A 114 -2.33 9.10 -3.27
C TYR A 114 -3.31 9.85 -2.36
N THR A 115 -3.32 11.19 -2.44
CA THR A 115 -3.98 12.07 -1.47
C THR A 115 -5.34 12.60 -1.94
N SER A 116 -5.64 12.44 -3.24
CA SER A 116 -6.86 12.99 -3.87
C SER A 116 -8.02 11.99 -3.99
N TRP A 117 -8.00 10.86 -3.28
CA TRP A 117 -9.11 9.91 -3.28
C TRP A 117 -10.11 10.22 -2.15
N PRO A 118 -11.38 10.55 -2.45
CA PRO A 118 -12.38 10.84 -1.43
C PRO A 118 -12.87 9.57 -0.67
N ASP A 119 -13.36 9.74 0.57
CA ASP A 119 -13.95 8.66 1.41
C ASP A 119 -15.06 7.88 0.71
N LYS A 120 -15.94 8.62 0.04
CA LYS A 120 -17.06 8.07 -0.72
C LYS A 120 -16.91 8.48 -2.18
N GLY A 121 -16.90 7.49 -3.07
CA GLY A 121 -16.84 7.68 -4.50
C GLY A 121 -15.46 7.40 -5.12
N VAL A 122 -15.26 7.96 -6.30
CA VAL A 122 -14.06 7.80 -7.13
C VAL A 122 -13.24 9.09 -7.16
N PRO A 123 -11.95 9.05 -7.51
CA PRO A 123 -11.19 10.28 -7.72
C PRO A 123 -11.89 11.18 -8.75
N SER A 124 -12.00 12.48 -8.45
CA SER A 124 -12.61 13.45 -9.37
C SER A 124 -11.80 13.64 -10.66
N ASP A 125 -10.49 13.40 -10.60
CA ASP A 125 -9.60 13.35 -11.75
C ASP A 125 -9.03 11.94 -11.91
N ILE A 126 -9.56 11.19 -12.87
CA ILE A 126 -9.11 9.83 -13.20
C ILE A 126 -7.70 9.84 -13.81
N ALA A 127 -7.33 10.90 -14.54
CA ALA A 127 -6.02 10.99 -15.16
C ALA A 127 -4.91 11.04 -14.10
N SER A 128 -5.16 11.70 -12.97
CA SER A 128 -4.22 11.73 -11.85
C SER A 128 -3.98 10.34 -11.23
N LEU A 129 -4.98 9.45 -11.20
CA LEU A 129 -4.79 8.07 -10.73
C LEU A 129 -3.94 7.25 -11.71
N VAL A 130 -4.14 7.44 -13.02
CA VAL A 130 -3.31 6.81 -14.07
C VAL A 130 -1.88 7.35 -14.02
N GLU A 131 -1.69 8.65 -13.82
CA GLU A 131 -0.37 9.27 -13.64
C GLU A 131 0.34 8.68 -12.42
N PHE A 132 -0.35 8.60 -11.30
CA PHE A 132 0.15 8.00 -10.07
C PHE A 132 0.60 6.55 -10.30
N ARG A 133 -0.25 5.71 -10.90
CA ARG A 133 0.09 4.32 -11.27
C ARG A 133 1.33 4.26 -12.16
N ASN A 134 1.42 5.13 -13.16
CA ASN A 134 2.59 5.18 -14.05
C ASN A 134 3.86 5.57 -13.30
N LYS A 135 3.77 6.45 -12.31
CA LYS A 135 4.89 6.83 -11.44
C LYS A 135 5.34 5.66 -10.55
N VAL A 136 4.38 4.92 -9.98
CA VAL A 136 4.64 3.69 -9.20
C VAL A 136 5.39 2.66 -10.07
N ASN A 137 4.94 2.42 -11.30
CA ASN A 137 5.48 1.34 -12.14
C ASN A 137 6.77 1.71 -12.88
N LYS A 138 6.97 2.98 -13.23
CA LYS A 138 8.25 3.46 -13.79
C LYS A 138 9.39 3.38 -12.79
N SER A 139 9.09 3.37 -11.48
CA SER A 139 10.14 3.25 -10.48
C SER A 139 10.72 1.83 -10.49
N SER A 140 11.99 1.71 -10.89
CA SER A 140 12.75 0.49 -10.67
C SER A 140 13.12 0.41 -9.19
N SER A 141 12.78 -0.71 -8.56
CA SER A 141 13.35 -1.08 -7.26
C SER A 141 14.58 -1.95 -7.54
N LYS A 142 15.67 -1.69 -6.82
CA LYS A 142 16.83 -2.61 -6.81
C LYS A 142 16.53 -3.90 -6.04
N ARG A 143 15.42 -3.96 -5.31
CA ARG A 143 14.96 -5.10 -4.50
C ARG A 143 13.79 -5.80 -5.18
N SER A 144 13.72 -7.12 -5.02
CA SER A 144 12.71 -8.00 -5.61
C SER A 144 11.48 -8.23 -4.72
N GLY A 145 11.43 -7.66 -3.52
CA GLY A 145 10.30 -7.86 -2.62
C GLY A 145 8.99 -7.24 -3.14
N PRO A 146 7.85 -7.67 -2.60
CA PRO A 146 6.53 -7.33 -3.11
C PRO A 146 6.24 -5.84 -2.95
N MET A 147 5.31 -5.34 -3.76
CA MET A 147 4.65 -4.07 -3.49
C MET A 147 3.48 -4.31 -2.55
N ILE A 148 3.45 -3.52 -1.49
CA ILE A 148 2.35 -3.48 -0.53
C ILE A 148 1.34 -2.44 -1.01
N VAL A 149 0.05 -2.78 -1.04
CA VAL A 149 -1.03 -1.83 -1.35
C VAL A 149 -2.05 -1.81 -0.22
N HIS A 150 -2.34 -0.63 0.32
CA HIS A 150 -3.35 -0.47 1.36
C HIS A 150 -4.16 0.83 1.21
N CYS A 151 -5.35 0.84 1.80
CA CYS A 151 -6.15 2.04 2.01
C CYS A 151 -6.53 2.11 3.50
N SER A 152 -7.80 2.40 3.83
CA SER A 152 -8.33 2.21 5.17
C SER A 152 -8.78 0.75 5.35
N ALA A 153 -9.80 0.33 4.60
CA ALA A 153 -10.35 -1.02 4.74
C ALA A 153 -9.68 -2.11 3.87
N GLY A 154 -8.65 -1.76 3.09
CA GLY A 154 -7.90 -2.72 2.26
C GLY A 154 -8.74 -3.50 1.24
N ILE A 155 -9.88 -2.97 0.79
CA ILE A 155 -10.83 -3.63 -0.13
C ILE A 155 -11.25 -2.74 -1.31
N GLY A 156 -11.83 -1.56 -1.06
CA GLY A 156 -12.42 -0.70 -2.08
C GLY A 156 -11.36 -0.07 -2.99
N ARG A 157 -10.71 0.99 -2.52
CA ARG A 157 -9.66 1.69 -3.28
C ARG A 157 -8.49 0.79 -3.66
N THR A 158 -8.09 -0.09 -2.73
CA THR A 158 -7.06 -1.10 -2.97
C THR A 158 -7.44 -1.98 -4.16
N GLY A 159 -8.66 -2.54 -4.17
CA GLY A 159 -9.13 -3.34 -5.29
C GLY A 159 -9.22 -2.55 -6.59
N THR A 160 -9.73 -1.32 -6.55
CA THR A 160 -9.82 -0.47 -7.75
C THR A 160 -8.43 -0.17 -8.33
N TYR A 161 -7.45 0.15 -7.49
CA TYR A 161 -6.08 0.41 -7.94
C TYR A 161 -5.42 -0.83 -8.53
N LEU A 162 -5.55 -1.99 -7.87
CA LEU A 162 -5.00 -3.26 -8.34
C LEU A 162 -5.63 -3.70 -9.67
N ALA A 163 -6.96 -3.59 -9.78
CA ALA A 163 -7.67 -3.89 -11.02
C ALA A 163 -7.23 -2.95 -12.15
N LEU A 164 -7.13 -1.64 -11.87
CA LEU A 164 -6.63 -0.66 -12.86
C LEU A 164 -5.21 -1.01 -13.33
N ASP A 165 -4.32 -1.34 -12.39
CA ASP A 165 -2.94 -1.69 -12.72
C ASP A 165 -2.85 -2.94 -13.61
N TYR A 166 -3.63 -3.98 -13.28
CA TYR A 166 -3.72 -5.21 -14.05
C TYR A 166 -4.33 -4.97 -15.44
N LEU A 167 -5.49 -4.31 -15.50
CA LEU A 167 -6.23 -4.12 -16.76
C LEU A 167 -5.47 -3.25 -17.76
N ILE A 168 -4.68 -2.26 -17.29
CA ILE A 168 -3.79 -1.50 -18.18
C ILE A 168 -2.70 -2.40 -18.77
N GLN A 169 -2.13 -3.32 -17.98
CA GLN A 169 -1.12 -4.28 -18.48
C GLN A 169 -1.74 -5.28 -19.45
N GLN A 170 -2.93 -5.80 -19.13
CA GLN A 170 -3.68 -6.68 -20.01
C GLN A 170 -3.98 -6.00 -21.35
N ALA A 171 -4.49 -4.76 -21.32
CA ALA A 171 -4.75 -3.99 -22.52
C ALA A 171 -3.50 -3.82 -23.39
N GLN A 172 -2.33 -3.57 -22.78
CA GLN A 172 -1.06 -3.41 -23.48
C GLN A 172 -0.52 -4.72 -24.08
N ALA A 173 -0.72 -5.84 -23.39
CA ALA A 173 -0.21 -7.15 -23.81
C ALA A 173 -1.14 -7.85 -24.82
N GLU A 174 -2.44 -7.73 -24.63
CA GLU A 174 -3.46 -8.55 -25.30
C GLU A 174 -4.39 -7.73 -26.22
N ASN A 175 -4.30 -6.39 -26.21
CA ASN A 175 -5.27 -5.48 -26.84
C ASN A 175 -6.73 -5.76 -26.42
N SER A 176 -6.92 -6.29 -25.20
CA SER A 176 -8.23 -6.59 -24.64
C SER A 176 -8.24 -6.37 -23.13
N VAL A 177 -9.43 -6.22 -22.55
CA VAL A 177 -9.63 -6.09 -21.10
C VAL A 177 -10.83 -6.93 -20.68
N ASP A 178 -10.67 -7.67 -19.58
CA ASP A 178 -11.79 -8.37 -18.93
C ASP A 178 -11.94 -7.92 -17.48
N ILE A 179 -12.72 -6.86 -17.30
CA ILE A 179 -12.99 -6.25 -16.00
C ILE A 179 -13.72 -7.23 -15.08
N PHE A 180 -14.69 -7.98 -15.62
CA PHE A 180 -15.52 -8.88 -14.83
C PHE A 180 -14.69 -10.04 -14.28
N SER A 181 -13.90 -10.70 -15.14
CA SER A 181 -13.03 -11.79 -14.71
C SER A 181 -11.97 -11.31 -13.74
N CYS A 182 -11.37 -10.14 -13.97
CA CYS A 182 -10.40 -9.54 -13.05
C CYS A 182 -10.98 -9.35 -11.64
N VAL A 183 -12.14 -8.67 -11.53
CA VAL A 183 -12.77 -8.44 -10.22
C VAL A 183 -13.25 -9.75 -9.57
N SER A 184 -13.77 -10.68 -10.38
CA SER A 184 -14.20 -12.00 -9.91
C SER A 184 -13.05 -12.78 -9.29
N GLN A 185 -11.87 -12.82 -9.94
CA GLN A 185 -10.67 -13.48 -9.42
C GLN A 185 -10.16 -12.80 -8.15
N MET A 186 -10.08 -11.47 -8.11
CA MET A 186 -9.65 -10.73 -6.91
C MET A 186 -10.55 -11.01 -5.71
N ARG A 187 -11.86 -11.21 -5.93
CA ARG A 187 -12.82 -11.57 -4.87
C ARG A 187 -12.67 -13.01 -4.36
N GLN A 188 -12.08 -13.92 -5.15
CA GLN A 188 -11.72 -15.27 -4.69
C GLN A 188 -10.52 -15.24 -3.73
N GLU A 189 -9.60 -14.31 -3.92
CA GLU A 189 -8.39 -14.17 -3.09
C GLU A 189 -8.62 -13.31 -1.84
N ARG A 190 -9.51 -12.31 -1.92
CA ARG A 190 -9.88 -11.46 -0.78
C ARG A 190 -11.32 -11.00 -0.88
N VAL A 191 -12.07 -11.16 0.21
CA VAL A 191 -13.49 -10.79 0.26
C VAL A 191 -13.68 -9.29 -0.03
N ASN A 192 -14.72 -8.95 -0.80
CA ASN A 192 -15.15 -7.57 -1.11
C ASN A 192 -14.14 -6.69 -1.88
N MET A 193 -13.14 -7.27 -2.55
CA MET A 193 -12.30 -6.49 -3.47
C MET A 193 -13.16 -5.80 -4.54
N VAL A 194 -12.93 -4.49 -4.72
CA VAL A 194 -13.79 -3.54 -5.46
C VAL A 194 -15.20 -3.49 -4.86
N GLN A 195 -15.44 -2.49 -4.01
CA GLN A 195 -16.59 -2.50 -3.08
C GLN A 195 -17.86 -1.82 -3.62
N THR A 196 -17.74 -0.79 -4.47
CA THR A 196 -18.86 0.04 -4.95
C THR A 196 -18.61 0.51 -6.36
#